data_AF-A0A9P6I8A1-F1
#
_entry.id   AF-A0A9P6I8A1-F1
#
_cell.length_a   1.000
_cell.length_b   1.000
_cell.length_c   1.000
_cell.angle_alpha   90.00
_cell.angle_beta   90.00
_cell.angle_gamma   90.00
#
_symmetry.space_group_name_H-M   'P 1'
#
loop_
_entity.id
_entity.type
_entity.pdbx_description
1 polymer ?
#
loop_
_entity_poly.entity_id
_entity_poly.type
_entity_poly.pdbx_seq_one_letter_code
_entity_poly.pdbx_strand_id
1 'polypeptide(L)'
;MSPTAKQHLATMITSSFLQLYKTPWLLDLMTGDHIIFLKKPDDPGNVYMQFNDAFVMKRHTEDTRKGEHNLKNASFVRNPALVSLGILLSELHHGKTIDSCQESYERPYNDNENLFRASLTAQRLFMERNWLNKEYANAVQLCLCGDFAGPERDVTDETFRQEMYEKVVRPLEESIRRLTFS
;
A
#
# COMPACT_ATOMS: atom_id res chain seq x y z
N MET A 1 -14.12 -5.87 7.99
CA MET A 1 -13.67 -4.46 8.20
C MET A 1 -14.65 -3.54 7.51
N SER A 2 -15.12 -2.47 8.18
CA SER A 2 -16.07 -1.52 7.59
C SER A 2 -15.42 -0.66 6.48
N PRO A 3 -16.21 -0.09 5.55
CA PRO A 3 -15.72 0.87 4.55
C PRO A 3 -14.91 2.02 5.16
N THR A 4 -15.40 2.59 6.26
CA THR A 4 -14.73 3.70 6.98
C THR A 4 -13.39 3.28 7.57
N ALA A 5 -13.29 2.06 8.14
CA ALA A 5 -12.03 1.56 8.67
C ALA A 5 -11.00 1.31 7.56
N LYS A 6 -11.42 0.82 6.39
CA LYS A 6 -10.53 0.68 5.21
C LYS A 6 -10.02 2.03 4.72
N GLN A 7 -10.90 3.04 4.65
CA GLN A 7 -10.51 4.40 4.27
C GLN A 7 -9.50 4.99 5.28
N HIS A 8 -9.74 4.79 6.58
CA HIS A 8 -8.85 5.28 7.63
C HIS A 8 -7.46 4.68 7.52
N LEU A 9 -7.39 3.36 7.36
CA LEU A 9 -6.12 2.67 7.21
C LEU A 9 -5.38 3.08 5.95
N ALA A 10 -6.06 3.19 4.82
CA ALA A 10 -5.43 3.67 3.58
C ALA A 10 -4.83 5.07 3.74
N THR A 11 -5.56 5.97 4.40
CA THR A 11 -5.11 7.33 4.68
C THR A 11 -3.87 7.34 5.58
N MET A 12 -3.89 6.55 6.67
CA MET A 12 -2.76 6.43 7.59
C MET A 12 -1.53 5.83 6.89
N ILE A 13 -1.71 4.73 6.16
CA ILE A 13 -0.63 4.00 5.47
C ILE A 13 0.04 4.90 4.42
N THR A 14 -0.74 5.58 3.59
CA THR A 14 -0.21 6.49 2.55
C THR A 14 0.49 7.69 3.15
N SER A 15 -0.03 8.26 4.25
CA SER A 15 0.62 9.35 4.98
C SER A 15 1.96 8.91 5.59
N SER A 16 1.99 7.73 6.20
CA SER A 16 3.20 7.15 6.78
C SER A 16 4.24 6.85 5.69
N PHE A 17 3.81 6.28 4.55
CA PHE A 17 4.69 6.06 3.41
C PHE A 17 5.34 7.36 2.94
N LEU A 18 4.54 8.44 2.77
CA LEU A 18 5.04 9.75 2.37
C LEU A 18 6.04 10.33 3.37
N GLN A 19 5.76 10.23 4.67
CA GLN A 19 6.63 10.74 5.74
C GLN A 19 7.96 9.98 5.82
N LEU A 20 7.94 8.68 5.53
CA LEU A 20 9.12 7.83 5.59
C LEU A 20 9.88 7.76 4.27
N TYR A 21 9.33 8.27 3.16
CA TYR A 21 9.92 8.16 1.83
C TYR A 21 11.36 8.68 1.78
N LYS A 22 12.24 7.88 1.15
CA LYS A 22 13.70 8.06 1.10
C LYS A 22 14.43 8.20 2.44
N THR A 23 13.77 7.88 3.56
CA THR A 23 14.46 7.70 4.84
C THR A 23 14.88 6.24 5.00
N PRO A 24 15.89 5.93 5.85
CA PRO A 24 16.22 4.56 6.21
C PRO A 24 15.10 3.78 6.89
N TRP A 25 13.98 4.44 7.23
CA TRP A 25 12.83 3.86 7.89
C TRP A 25 11.75 3.37 6.92
N LEU A 26 11.81 3.78 5.64
CA LEU A 26 10.95 3.18 4.63
C LEU A 26 11.43 1.76 4.30
N LEU A 27 10.46 0.91 4.01
CA LEU A 27 10.67 -0.45 3.55
C LEU A 27 10.77 -0.44 2.04
N ASP A 28 11.68 -1.25 1.49
CA ASP A 28 11.80 -1.38 0.04
C ASP A 28 10.50 -1.93 -0.58
N LEU A 29 9.78 -2.77 0.16
CA LEU A 29 8.45 -3.27 -0.14
C LEU A 29 7.56 -3.17 1.09
N MET A 30 6.46 -2.43 0.96
CA MET A 30 5.44 -2.30 1.99
C MET A 30 4.39 -3.40 1.80
N THR A 31 4.15 -4.20 2.85
CA THR A 31 3.17 -5.30 2.85
C THR A 31 2.34 -5.25 4.13
N GLY A 32 1.26 -6.05 4.20
CA GLY A 32 0.41 -6.14 5.38
C GLY A 32 1.15 -6.51 6.67
N ASP A 33 2.26 -7.27 6.58
CA ASP A 33 3.08 -7.67 7.74
C ASP A 33 3.75 -6.50 8.48
N HIS A 34 3.82 -5.35 7.82
CA HIS A 34 4.42 -4.14 8.36
C HIS A 34 3.40 -3.21 9.00
N ILE A 35 2.10 -3.53 8.90
CA ILE A 35 1.02 -2.78 9.53
C ILE A 35 0.65 -3.48 10.84
N ILE A 36 0.92 -2.82 11.96
CA ILE A 36 0.59 -3.33 13.28
C ILE A 36 -0.57 -2.55 13.89
N PHE A 37 -1.38 -3.25 14.68
CA PHE A 37 -2.52 -2.67 15.39
C PHE A 37 -2.29 -2.78 16.89
N LEU A 38 -2.57 -1.71 17.62
CA LEU A 38 -2.61 -1.81 19.08
C LEU A 38 -3.87 -2.56 19.53
N LYS A 39 -3.67 -3.46 20.48
CA LYS A 39 -4.75 -4.19 21.15
C LYS A 39 -5.02 -3.54 22.50
N LYS A 40 -6.27 -3.13 22.75
CA LYS A 40 -6.68 -2.74 24.10
C LYS A 40 -6.92 -3.98 24.97
N PRO A 41 -6.53 -3.94 26.25
CA PRO A 41 -6.75 -5.05 27.18
C PRO A 41 -8.21 -5.20 27.66
N ASP A 42 -9.09 -4.25 27.34
CA ASP A 42 -10.43 -4.16 27.93
C ASP A 42 -11.46 -5.06 27.23
N ASP A 43 -11.29 -6.38 27.37
CA ASP A 43 -12.33 -7.38 27.69
C ASP A 43 -11.71 -8.79 27.54
N PRO A 44 -11.71 -9.66 28.56
CA PRO A 44 -11.26 -11.05 28.41
C PRO A 44 -12.29 -11.83 27.58
N GLY A 45 -12.22 -11.70 26.25
CA GLY A 45 -13.07 -12.42 25.30
C GLY A 45 -13.32 -11.68 23.98
N ASN A 46 -13.21 -10.35 23.96
CA ASN A 46 -13.41 -9.55 22.76
C ASN A 46 -12.16 -8.75 22.39
N VAL A 47 -11.43 -9.25 21.39
CA VAL A 47 -10.30 -8.52 20.80
C VAL A 47 -10.84 -7.48 19.83
N TYR A 48 -11.15 -6.28 20.32
CA TYR A 48 -11.43 -5.14 19.45
C TYR A 48 -10.11 -4.58 18.90
N MET A 49 -9.86 -4.79 17.59
CA MET A 49 -8.76 -4.11 16.89
C MET A 49 -9.13 -2.64 16.69
N GLN A 50 -8.29 -1.73 17.21
CA GLN A 50 -8.42 -0.31 16.92
C GLN A 50 -7.77 0.01 15.58
N PHE A 51 -8.56 0.03 14.51
CA PHE A 51 -8.08 0.41 13.18
C PHE A 51 -7.67 1.89 13.08
N ASN A 52 -8.02 2.70 14.08
CA ASN A 52 -7.58 4.09 14.17
C ASN A 52 -6.14 4.21 14.70
N ASP A 53 -5.66 3.20 15.43
CA ASP A 53 -4.36 3.18 16.10
C ASP A 53 -3.44 2.15 15.43
N ALA A 54 -3.32 2.26 14.11
CA ALA A 54 -2.44 1.42 13.30
C ALA A 54 -1.10 2.14 13.05
N PHE A 55 -0.01 1.37 13.01
CA PHE A 55 1.34 1.90 12.83
C PHE A 55 2.09 1.14 11.74
N VAL A 56 2.98 1.84 11.05
CA VAL A 56 3.96 1.24 10.13
C VAL A 56 5.21 0.90 10.93
N MET A 57 5.56 -0.40 10.98
CA MET A 57 6.75 -0.88 11.70
C MET A 57 7.78 -1.42 10.72
N LYS A 58 9.02 -0.90 10.81
CA LYS A 58 10.20 -1.51 10.19
C LYS A 58 10.86 -2.46 11.20
N ARG A 59 10.93 -3.76 10.86
CA ARG A 59 11.67 -4.73 11.67
C ARG A 59 13.16 -4.62 11.30
N HIS A 60 13.97 -4.10 12.22
CA HIS A 60 15.42 -4.12 12.11
C HIS A 60 15.93 -5.42 12.73
N THR A 61 16.20 -6.44 11.91
CA THR A 61 16.89 -7.65 12.37
C THR A 61 17.70 -8.25 11.23
N GLU A 62 18.83 -8.86 11.57
CA GLU A 62 19.75 -9.68 10.75
C GLU A 62 19.07 -10.89 10.06
N ASP A 63 17.73 -10.95 10.08
CA ASP A 63 16.83 -12.04 9.72
C ASP A 63 16.15 -11.83 8.34
N THR A 64 16.46 -10.75 7.63
CA THR A 64 15.79 -10.35 6.38
C THR A 64 16.21 -11.14 5.13
N ARG A 65 16.86 -12.30 5.27
CA ARG A 65 17.27 -13.12 4.12
C ARG A 65 16.10 -13.55 3.23
N LYS A 66 14.85 -13.46 3.71
CA LYS A 66 13.62 -13.71 2.92
C LYS A 66 13.11 -12.47 2.17
N GLY A 67 13.32 -11.26 2.69
CA GLY A 67 12.88 -10.01 2.04
C GLY A 67 13.83 -9.54 0.94
N GLU A 68 15.14 -9.72 1.15
CA GLU A 68 16.18 -9.35 0.18
C GLU A 68 16.13 -10.19 -1.11
N HIS A 69 15.58 -11.41 -1.06
CA HIS A 69 15.43 -12.26 -2.24
C HIS A 69 14.35 -11.75 -3.21
N ASN A 70 13.39 -10.95 -2.74
CA ASN A 70 12.36 -10.33 -3.58
C ASN A 70 12.87 -9.06 -4.30
N LEU A 71 13.88 -8.38 -3.75
CA LEU A 71 14.45 -7.14 -4.30
C LEU A 71 15.21 -7.35 -5.62
N LYS A 72 15.91 -8.49 -5.78
CA LYS A 72 16.62 -8.80 -7.03
C LYS A 72 15.70 -8.90 -8.25
N ASN A 73 14.40 -9.07 -8.02
CA ASN A 73 13.40 -9.31 -9.07
C ASN A 73 12.44 -8.12 -9.28
N ALA A 74 12.69 -6.99 -8.59
CA ALA A 74 11.92 -5.76 -8.74
C ALA A 74 12.41 -4.87 -9.91
N SER A 75 13.43 -5.31 -10.67
CA SER A 75 14.05 -4.53 -11.75
C SER A 75 13.09 -4.14 -12.88
N PHE A 76 11.95 -4.85 -13.00
CA PHE A 76 10.93 -4.58 -14.02
C PHE A 76 9.87 -3.57 -13.58
N VAL A 77 9.89 -3.13 -12.32
CA VAL A 77 8.85 -2.26 -11.75
C VAL A 77 9.45 -0.89 -11.42
N ARG A 78 8.87 0.16 -12.02
CA ARG A 78 9.25 1.55 -11.71
C ARG A 78 8.80 1.88 -10.28
N ASN A 79 9.75 2.21 -9.41
CA ASN A 79 9.53 2.49 -7.98
C ASN A 79 8.80 1.33 -7.24
N PRO A 80 9.51 0.24 -6.89
CA PRO A 80 8.93 -0.94 -6.24
C PRO A 80 8.17 -0.65 -4.94
N ALA A 81 8.65 0.30 -4.14
CA ALA A 81 8.01 0.70 -2.89
C ALA A 81 6.62 1.29 -3.14
N LEU A 82 6.48 2.13 -4.17
CA LEU A 82 5.21 2.73 -4.55
C LEU A 82 4.22 1.70 -5.12
N VAL A 83 4.70 0.77 -5.95
CA VAL A 83 3.84 -0.31 -6.46
C VAL A 83 3.39 -1.25 -5.34
N SER A 84 4.28 -1.55 -4.39
CA SER A 84 3.90 -2.34 -3.21
C SER A 84 2.84 -1.64 -2.35
N LEU A 85 2.89 -0.30 -2.24
CA LEU A 85 1.83 0.49 -1.61
C LEU A 85 0.50 0.34 -2.38
N GLY A 86 0.51 0.44 -3.72
CA GLY A 86 -0.69 0.25 -4.54
C GLY A 86 -1.31 -1.14 -4.40
N ILE A 87 -0.49 -2.17 -4.28
CA ILE A 87 -0.93 -3.55 -4.00
C ILE A 87 -1.55 -3.62 -2.61
N LEU A 88 -0.89 -3.11 -1.58
CA LEU A 88 -1.39 -3.12 -0.21
C LEU A 88 -2.75 -2.41 -0.07
N LEU A 89 -2.93 -1.27 -0.75
CA LEU A 89 -4.21 -0.57 -0.80
C LEU A 89 -5.29 -1.40 -1.54
N SER A 90 -4.91 -2.12 -2.59
CA SER A 90 -5.81 -3.05 -3.28
C SER A 90 -6.25 -4.19 -2.37
N GLU A 91 -5.31 -4.79 -1.62
CA GLU A 91 -5.61 -5.86 -0.65
C GLU A 91 -6.55 -5.38 0.44
N LEU A 92 -6.29 -4.17 0.97
CA LEU A 92 -7.12 -3.54 2.00
C LEU A 92 -8.55 -3.31 1.51
N HIS A 93 -8.71 -2.84 0.26
CA HIS A 93 -10.01 -2.66 -0.38
C HIS A 93 -10.77 -3.98 -0.53
N HIS A 94 -10.13 -5.03 -1.05
CA HIS A 94 -10.78 -6.32 -1.28
C HIS A 94 -10.93 -7.17 -0.02
N GLY A 95 -10.17 -6.87 1.04
CA GLY A 95 -10.10 -7.68 2.26
C GLY A 95 -9.49 -9.07 2.01
N LYS A 96 -8.67 -9.20 0.98
CA LYS A 96 -8.02 -10.43 0.54
C LYS A 96 -6.58 -10.12 0.15
N THR A 97 -5.66 -11.04 0.44
CA THR A 97 -4.28 -10.94 -0.04
C THR A 97 -4.23 -11.06 -1.56
N ILE A 98 -3.28 -10.37 -2.19
CA ILE A 98 -3.13 -10.39 -3.64
C ILE A 98 -2.85 -11.81 -4.15
N ASP A 99 -2.08 -12.59 -3.38
CA ASP A 99 -1.78 -13.99 -3.66
C ASP A 99 -3.04 -14.87 -3.73
N SER A 100 -4.02 -14.62 -2.87
CA SER A 100 -5.30 -15.33 -2.88
C SER A 100 -6.20 -14.96 -4.07
N CYS A 101 -5.91 -13.84 -4.72
CA CYS A 101 -6.65 -13.36 -5.89
C CYS A 101 -5.98 -13.77 -7.21
N GLN A 102 -4.79 -14.40 -7.17
CA GLN A 102 -4.06 -14.81 -8.37
C GLN A 102 -4.80 -15.90 -9.14
N GLU A 103 -4.92 -15.70 -10.44
CA GLU A 103 -5.48 -16.70 -11.36
C GLU A 103 -4.37 -17.62 -11.90
N SER A 104 -4.75 -18.82 -12.34
CA SER A 104 -3.78 -19.86 -12.72
C SER A 104 -2.88 -19.48 -13.90
N TYR A 105 -3.35 -18.62 -14.81
CA TYR A 105 -2.52 -18.10 -15.91
C TYR A 105 -1.56 -16.97 -15.49
N GLU A 106 -1.71 -16.43 -14.28
CA GLU A 106 -0.81 -15.42 -13.69
C GLU A 106 0.35 -16.11 -12.92
N ARG A 107 0.40 -17.44 -12.90
CA ARG A 107 1.51 -18.23 -12.35
C ARG A 107 2.55 -18.50 -13.45
N PRO A 108 3.77 -17.96 -13.36
CA PRO A 108 4.82 -18.19 -14.32
C PRO A 108 5.44 -19.58 -14.13
N TYR A 109 6.34 -19.92 -15.04
CA TYR A 109 7.23 -21.08 -14.95
C TYR A 109 8.32 -20.95 -13.86
N ASN A 110 8.58 -19.74 -13.33
CA ASN A 110 9.63 -19.46 -12.34
C ASN A 110 9.13 -18.60 -11.17
N ASP A 111 9.41 -19.03 -9.93
CA ASP A 111 8.96 -18.40 -8.67
C ASP A 111 9.55 -17.01 -8.35
N ASN A 112 10.37 -16.43 -9.24
CA ASN A 112 11.16 -15.24 -8.93
C ASN A 112 10.42 -13.89 -9.16
N GLU A 113 9.36 -13.79 -9.95
CA GLU A 113 8.75 -12.49 -10.33
C GLU A 113 7.57 -12.03 -9.45
N ASN A 114 7.70 -12.11 -8.12
CA ASN A 114 6.56 -11.93 -7.21
C ASN A 114 5.91 -10.54 -7.27
N LEU A 115 6.69 -9.44 -7.28
CA LEU A 115 6.11 -8.08 -7.29
C LEU A 115 5.46 -7.73 -8.63
N PHE A 116 6.09 -8.07 -9.74
CA PHE A 116 5.53 -7.82 -11.07
C PHE A 116 4.19 -8.54 -11.25
N ARG A 117 4.12 -9.82 -10.85
CA ARG A 117 2.87 -10.60 -10.87
C ARG A 117 1.81 -10.00 -9.96
N ALA A 118 2.16 -9.67 -8.72
CA ALA A 118 1.24 -9.02 -7.80
C ALA A 118 0.72 -7.70 -8.38
N SER A 119 1.55 -6.96 -9.12
CA SER A 119 1.12 -5.74 -9.82
C SER A 119 0.14 -6.02 -10.96
N LEU A 120 0.33 -7.10 -11.74
CA LEU A 120 -0.63 -7.51 -12.78
C LEU A 120 -1.97 -7.92 -12.19
N THR A 121 -1.95 -8.74 -11.15
CA THR A 121 -3.16 -9.13 -10.40
C THR A 121 -3.86 -7.89 -9.85
N ALA A 122 -3.11 -6.94 -9.27
CA ALA A 122 -3.68 -5.70 -8.74
C ALA A 122 -4.29 -4.81 -9.84
N GLN A 123 -3.65 -4.72 -11.00
CA GLN A 123 -4.20 -4.02 -12.17
C GLN A 123 -5.48 -4.68 -12.69
N ARG A 124 -5.54 -6.03 -12.73
CA ARG A 124 -6.76 -6.75 -13.10
C ARG A 124 -7.89 -6.46 -12.12
N LEU A 125 -7.64 -6.60 -10.82
CA LEU A 125 -8.62 -6.27 -9.77
C LEU A 125 -9.08 -4.81 -9.87
N PHE A 126 -8.18 -3.90 -10.26
CA PHE A 126 -8.53 -2.50 -10.46
C PHE A 126 -9.58 -2.28 -11.55
N MET A 127 -9.59 -3.11 -12.58
CA MET A 127 -10.57 -3.04 -13.66
C MET A 127 -11.99 -3.50 -13.26
N GLU A 128 -12.18 -4.11 -12.08
CA GLU A 128 -13.51 -4.51 -11.58
C GLU A 128 -14.37 -3.30 -11.16
N ARG A 129 -13.78 -2.10 -11.04
CA ARG A 129 -14.44 -0.79 -10.80
C ARG A 129 -15.32 -0.67 -9.56
N ASN A 130 -15.30 -1.65 -8.66
CA ASN A 130 -16.08 -1.62 -7.41
C ASN A 130 -15.27 -1.03 -6.25
N TRP A 131 -14.84 0.23 -6.37
CA TRP A 131 -13.98 0.91 -5.38
C TRP A 131 -14.80 1.66 -4.32
N LEU A 132 -14.23 1.83 -3.11
CA LEU A 132 -14.89 2.51 -1.99
C LEU A 132 -15.38 3.92 -2.35
N ASN A 133 -14.53 4.66 -3.06
CA ASN A 133 -14.81 5.98 -3.61
C ASN A 133 -13.78 6.31 -4.70
N LYS A 134 -14.00 7.41 -5.41
CA LYS A 134 -13.14 7.85 -6.51
C LYS A 134 -11.73 8.19 -6.01
N GLU A 135 -11.61 8.80 -4.84
CA GLU A 135 -10.33 9.18 -4.25
C GLU A 135 -9.47 7.96 -3.92
N TYR A 136 -10.09 6.89 -3.40
CA TYR A 136 -9.43 5.61 -3.13
C TYR A 136 -8.97 4.95 -4.42
N ALA A 137 -9.84 4.87 -5.44
CA ALA A 137 -9.47 4.32 -6.74
C ALA A 137 -8.29 5.08 -7.35
N ASN A 138 -8.34 6.41 -7.33
CA ASN A 138 -7.26 7.25 -7.86
C ASN A 138 -5.94 7.05 -7.11
N ALA A 139 -5.99 6.94 -5.78
CA ALA A 139 -4.82 6.64 -4.96
C ALA A 139 -4.17 5.30 -5.36
N VAL A 140 -4.96 4.24 -5.49
CA VAL A 140 -4.48 2.92 -5.91
C VAL A 140 -3.85 2.99 -7.31
N GLN A 141 -4.54 3.62 -8.27
CA GLN A 141 -4.07 3.73 -9.65
C GLN A 141 -2.71 4.44 -9.74
N LEU A 142 -2.58 5.60 -9.09
CA LEU A 142 -1.34 6.37 -9.09
C LEU A 142 -0.17 5.58 -8.48
N CYS A 143 -0.43 4.84 -7.40
CA CYS A 143 0.58 4.00 -6.77
C CYS A 143 0.97 2.78 -7.63
N LEU A 144 0.01 2.15 -8.30
CA LEU A 144 0.28 1.00 -9.18
C LEU A 144 0.99 1.40 -10.49
N CYS A 145 0.60 2.53 -11.09
CA CYS A 145 1.16 2.99 -12.36
C CYS A 145 2.48 3.75 -12.21
N GLY A 146 2.76 4.30 -11.02
CA GLY A 146 3.95 5.12 -10.81
C GLY A 146 3.91 6.47 -11.54
N ASP A 147 2.71 6.96 -11.88
CA ASP A 147 2.48 8.20 -12.64
C ASP A 147 2.63 9.46 -11.76
N PHE A 148 3.83 9.64 -11.23
CA PHE A 148 4.29 10.89 -10.61
C PHE A 148 5.19 11.62 -11.61
N ALA A 149 4.99 12.92 -11.76
CA ALA A 149 5.65 13.72 -12.77
C ALA A 149 7.16 13.68 -12.58
N GLY A 150 7.82 13.24 -13.65
CA GLY A 150 9.13 13.70 -14.04
C GLY A 150 9.97 12.63 -14.74
N PRO A 151 10.78 13.03 -15.73
CA PRO A 151 11.85 12.18 -16.24
C PRO A 151 12.77 11.84 -15.06
N GLU A 152 13.26 10.59 -15.00
CA GLU A 152 14.05 10.01 -13.90
C GLU A 152 15.29 10.81 -13.47
N ARG A 153 15.64 11.88 -14.18
CA ARG A 153 16.85 12.67 -13.99
C ARG A 153 16.67 13.93 -13.14
N ASP A 154 15.44 14.43 -12.94
CA ASP A 154 15.20 15.74 -12.27
C ASP A 154 14.13 15.71 -11.16
N VAL A 155 13.55 14.55 -10.83
CA VAL A 155 12.60 14.46 -9.70
C VAL A 155 13.35 14.47 -8.38
N THR A 156 13.45 15.66 -7.77
CA THR A 156 13.87 15.79 -6.38
C THR A 156 12.88 15.06 -5.47
N ASP A 157 13.34 14.67 -4.28
CA ASP A 157 12.46 14.11 -3.25
C ASP A 157 11.26 15.02 -2.95
N GLU A 158 11.47 16.33 -2.96
CA GLU A 158 10.45 17.33 -2.68
C GLU A 158 9.33 17.34 -3.73
N THR A 159 9.67 17.30 -5.02
CA THR A 159 8.67 17.27 -6.10
C THR A 159 7.81 16.01 -6.00
N PHE A 160 8.43 14.85 -5.79
CA PHE A 160 7.68 13.60 -5.60
C PHE A 160 6.77 13.67 -4.36
N ARG A 161 7.29 14.15 -3.23
CA ARG A 161 6.53 14.25 -1.97
C ARG A 161 5.35 15.20 -2.10
N GLN A 162 5.55 16.33 -2.79
CA GLN A 162 4.48 17.27 -3.06
C GLN A 162 3.39 16.63 -3.91
N GLU A 163 3.74 15.98 -5.01
CA GLU A 163 2.74 15.34 -5.85
C GLU A 163 2.02 14.18 -5.16
N MET A 164 2.74 13.35 -4.42
CA MET A 164 2.18 12.27 -3.63
C MET A 164 1.20 12.81 -2.59
N TYR A 165 1.55 13.90 -1.92
CA TYR A 165 0.63 14.57 -1.01
C TYR A 165 -0.62 15.09 -1.73
N GLU A 166 -0.45 15.84 -2.80
CA GLU A 166 -1.55 16.53 -3.49
C GLU A 166 -2.51 15.59 -4.20
N LYS A 167 -2.00 14.51 -4.79
CA LYS A 167 -2.76 13.60 -5.66
C LYS A 167 -3.25 12.35 -4.93
N VAL A 168 -2.59 11.96 -3.83
CA VAL A 168 -2.92 10.73 -3.08
C VAL A 168 -3.35 11.03 -1.65
N VAL A 169 -2.47 11.61 -0.83
CA VAL A 169 -2.72 11.73 0.62
C VAL A 169 -3.86 12.70 0.92
N ARG A 170 -3.80 13.93 0.42
CA ARG A 170 -4.82 14.96 0.67
C ARG A 170 -6.23 14.52 0.21
N PRO A 171 -6.43 13.96 -0.99
CA PRO A 171 -7.76 13.46 -1.39
C PRO A 171 -8.30 12.36 -0.46
N LEU A 172 -7.44 11.46 0.03
CA LEU A 172 -7.85 10.42 0.99
C LEU A 172 -8.26 11.04 2.34
N GLU A 173 -7.49 12.00 2.84
CA GLU A 173 -7.80 12.76 4.08
C GLU A 173 -9.12 13.54 3.98
N GLU A 174 -9.36 14.20 2.85
CA GLU A 174 -10.61 14.93 2.63
C GLU A 174 -11.81 13.99 2.53
N SER A 175 -11.64 12.85 1.86
CA SER A 175 -12.68 11.82 1.74
C SER A 175 -13.05 11.25 3.11
N ILE A 176 -12.08 10.97 3.98
CA ILE A 176 -12.39 10.45 5.32
C ILE A 176 -13.03 11.51 6.24
N ARG A 177 -12.61 12.78 6.14
CA ARG A 177 -13.28 13.86 6.89
C ARG A 177 -14.75 13.94 6.51
N ARG A 178 -15.10 13.85 5.22
CA ARG A 178 -16.50 13.83 4.76
C ARG A 178 -17.30 12.66 5.34
N LEU A 179 -16.68 11.48 5.49
CA LEU A 179 -17.33 10.29 6.08
C LEU A 179 -17.49 10.36 7.61
N THR A 180 -16.69 11.18 8.29
CA THR A 180 -16.72 11.30 9.76
C THR A 180 -17.72 12.36 10.23
N PHE A 181 -18.05 13.33 9.37
CA PHE A 181 -19.00 14.42 9.63
C PHE A 181 -20.36 14.25 8.90
N SER A 182 -20.62 13.07 8.33
CA SER A 182 -21.91 12.69 7.71
C SER A 182 -22.66 11.70 8.59
#